data_AF-A0A7W7YCU3-F1
#
_entry.id   AF-A0A7W7YCU3-F1
#
_cell.length_a   1.000
_cell.length_b   1.000
_cell.length_c   1.000
_cell.angle_alpha   90.00
_cell.angle_beta   90.00
_cell.angle_gamma   90.00
#
_symmetry.space_group_name_H-M   'P 1'
#
loop_
_entity.id
_entity.type
_entity.pdbx_description
1 polymer ?
#
loop_
_entity_poly.entity_id
_entity_poly.type
_entity_poly.pdbx_seq_one_letter_code
_entity_poly.pdbx_strand_id
1 'polypeptide(L)' 'MKRISSIVFDRQERPKRATIITPLGTIKVEWQEVAGNRYWSSSGELPARQLAVPVIQRIERLFS' A
#
# COMPACT_ATOMS: atom_id res chain seq x y z
N MET A 1 -16.58 -1.49 2.95
CA MET A 1 -15.65 -2.56 2.51
C MET A 1 -14.27 -1.96 2.28
N LYS A 2 -13.18 -2.71 2.53
CA LYS A 2 -11.80 -2.28 2.22
C LYS A 2 -11.30 -3.07 1.01
N ARG A 3 -10.82 -2.41 -0.04
CA ARG A 3 -10.36 -3.09 -1.25
C ARG A 3 -9.15 -2.43 -1.88
N ILE A 4 -8.36 -3.24 -2.59
CA ILE A 4 -7.30 -2.76 -3.46
C ILE A 4 -7.98 -2.26 -4.74
N SER A 5 -7.78 -0.99 -5.07
CA SER A 5 -8.30 -0.40 -6.30
C SER A 5 -7.31 -0.51 -7.44
N SER A 6 -6.01 -0.38 -7.15
CA SER A 6 -4.93 -0.51 -8.13
C SER A 6 -3.62 -0.85 -7.45
N ILE A 7 -2.75 -1.55 -8.18
CA ILE A 7 -1.34 -1.77 -7.84
C ILE A 7 -0.52 -1.40 -9.07
N VAL A 8 0.51 -0.58 -8.87
CA VAL A 8 1.50 -0.21 -9.87
C VAL A 8 2.78 -0.92 -9.51
N PHE A 9 3.34 -1.64 -10.47
CA PHE A 9 4.62 -2.33 -10.35
C PHE A 9 5.75 -1.50 -10.94
N ASP A 10 6.97 -1.70 -10.44
CA ASP A 10 8.16 -1.16 -11.07
C ASP A 10 8.67 -2.06 -12.21
N ARG A 11 9.85 -1.72 -12.76
CA ARG A 11 10.47 -2.48 -13.86
C ARG A 11 10.95 -3.88 -13.45
N GLN A 12 11.00 -4.18 -12.15
CA GLN A 12 11.39 -5.47 -11.60
C GLN A 12 10.16 -6.27 -11.14
N GLU A 13 8.96 -5.85 -11.57
CA GLU A 13 7.68 -6.45 -11.20
C GLU A 13 7.40 -6.44 -9.69
N ARG A 14 8.01 -5.51 -8.96
CA ARG A 14 7.78 -5.33 -7.52
C ARG A 14 6.71 -4.25 -7.30
N PRO A 15 5.83 -4.39 -6.30
CA PRO A 15 4.78 -3.40 -6.05
C PRO A 15 5.39 -2.06 -5.62
N LYS A 16 5.26 -1.04 -6.47
CA LYS A 16 5.77 0.31 -6.21
C LYS A 16 4.76 1.18 -5.50
N ARG A 17 3.49 1.09 -5.90
CA ARG A 17 2.40 1.92 -5.37
C ARG A 17 1.10 1.16 -5.38
N ALA A 18 0.23 1.41 -4.40
CA ALA A 18 -1.13 0.88 -4.39
C ALA A 18 -2.13 1.95 -3.97
N THR A 19 -3.35 1.87 -4.52
CA THR A 19 -4.48 2.67 -4.06
C THR A 19 -5.46 1.75 -3.34
N ILE A 20 -5.77 2.08 -2.08
CA ILE A 20 -6.66 1.32 -1.22
C ILE A 20 -7.89 2.17 -0.91
N ILE A 21 -9.07 1.65 -1.22
CA ILE A 21 -10.34 2.28 -0.87
C ILE A 21 -10.80 1.69 0.46
N THR A 22 -11.03 2.55 1.44
CA THR A 22 -11.60 2.21 2.74
C THR A 22 -12.94 2.90 2.93
N PRO A 23 -13.77 2.48 3.91
CA PRO A 23 -14.98 3.22 4.27
C PRO A 23 -14.74 4.67 4.70
N LEU A 24 -13.52 5.01 5.15
CA LEU A 24 -13.17 6.33 5.68
C LEU A 24 -12.37 7.17 4.68
N GLY A 25 -12.22 6.70 3.45
CA GLY A 25 -11.50 7.42 2.40
C GLY A 25 -10.52 6.56 1.62
N THR A 26 -9.79 7.22 0.73
CA THR A 26 -8.80 6.60 -0.16
C THR A 26 -7.40 6.80 0.39
N ILE A 27 -6.63 5.71 0.46
CA ILE A 27 -5.24 5.70 0.89
C ILE A 27 -4.35 5.39 -0.30
N LYS A 28 -3.31 6.20 -0.50
CA LYS A 28 -2.22 5.89 -1.42
C LYS A 28 -1.05 5.36 -0.60
N VAL A 29 -0.56 4.19 -1.00
CA VAL A 29 0.57 3.50 -0.39
C VAL A 29 1.71 3.46 -1.40
N GLU A 30 2.93 3.75 -0.98
CA GLU A 30 4.11 3.70 -1.83
C GLU A 30 5.20 2.90 -1.12
N TRP A 31 5.81 1.95 -1.83
CA TRP A 31 6.98 1.23 -1.34
C TRP A 31 8.23 1.98 -1.75
N GLN A 32 9.12 2.17 -0.80
CA GLN A 32 10.39 2.86 -0.94
C GLN A 32 11.50 1.92 -0.47
N GLU A 33 12.66 2.03 -1.11
CA GLU A 33 13.87 1.31 -0.73
C GLU A 33 14.87 2.33 -0.21
N VAL A 34 15.28 2.18 1.06
CA VAL A 34 16.28 3.05 1.71
C VAL A 34 17.30 2.18 2.38
N ALA A 35 18.57 2.40 2.07
CA ALA A 35 19.69 1.62 2.58
C ALA A 35 19.48 0.10 2.43
N GLY A 36 18.87 -0.34 1.31
CA GLY A 36 18.57 -1.75 1.04
C GLY A 36 17.36 -2.31 1.80
N ASN A 37 16.73 -1.52 2.66
CA ASN A 37 15.50 -1.91 3.36
C ASN A 37 14.29 -1.34 2.64
N ARG A 38 13.34 -2.23 2.35
CA ARG A 38 12.07 -1.85 1.74
C ARG A 38 11.03 -1.57 2.82
N TYR A 39 10.47 -0.38 2.80
CA TYR A 39 9.35 0.00 3.67
C TYR A 39 8.24 0.64 2.83
N TRP A 40 7.04 0.76 3.40
CA TRP A 40 5.94 1.48 2.78
C TRP A 40 5.66 2.79 3.52
N SER A 41 5.27 3.80 2.76
CA SER A 41 4.69 5.04 3.25
C SER A 41 3.22 5.11 2.82
N SER A 42 2.38 5.80 3.60
CA SER A 42 0.97 5.99 3.26
C SER A 42 0.54 7.43 3.46
N SER A 43 -0.34 7.90 2.57
CA SER A 43 -0.97 9.22 2.64
C SER A 43 -2.49 9.10 2.77
N GLY A 44 -3.09 10.06 3.47
CA GLY A 44 -4.52 10.13 3.76
C GLY A 44 -4.84 10.26 5.26
N GLU A 45 -6.13 10.41 5.57
CA GLU A 45 -6.63 10.57 6.93
C GLU A 45 -6.19 9.42 7.85
N LEU A 46 -5.81 9.74 9.10
CA LEU A 46 -5.31 8.75 10.07
C LEU A 46 -6.26 7.55 10.25
N PRO A 47 -7.60 7.74 10.41
CA PRO A 47 -8.53 6.62 10.51
C PRO A 47 -8.54 5.73 9.26
N ALA A 48 -8.46 6.32 8.07
CA ALA A 48 -8.40 5.55 6.82
C ALA A 48 -7.08 4.78 6.69
N ARG A 49 -5.95 5.34 7.15
CA ARG A 49 -4.64 4.68 7.17
C ARG A 49 -4.65 3.44 8.06
N GLN A 50 -5.19 3.55 9.27
CA GLN A 50 -5.33 2.40 10.19
C GLN A 50 -6.17 1.28 9.56
N LEU A 51 -7.24 1.65 8.86
CA LEU A 51 -8.05 0.67 8.15
C LEU A 51 -7.30 -0.01 7.00
N ALA A 52 -6.34 0.65 6.35
CA ALA A 52 -5.58 0.11 5.23
C ALA A 52 -4.48 -0.88 5.63
N VAL A 53 -4.01 -0.88 6.88
CA VAL A 53 -2.88 -1.74 7.34
C VAL A 53 -3.04 -3.23 6.98
N PRO A 54 -4.17 -3.90 7.23
CA PRO A 54 -4.31 -5.32 6.88
C PRO A 54 -4.28 -5.57 5.36
N VAL A 55 -4.69 -4.58 4.57
CA VAL A 55 -4.65 -4.67 3.10
C VAL A 55 -3.22 -4.52 2.59
N ILE A 56 -2.43 -3.63 3.21
CA ILE A 56 -0.99 -3.46 2.92
C ILE A 56 -0.25 -4.76 3.21
N GLN A 57 -0.45 -5.36 4.38
CA GLN A 57 0.15 -6.65 4.75
C GLN A 57 -0.23 -7.78 3.78
N ARG A 58 -1.46 -7.76 3.24
CA ARG A 58 -1.87 -8.72 2.21
C ARG A 58 -1.12 -8.51 0.91
N ILE A 59 -0.92 -7.26 0.47
CA ILE A 59 -0.11 -6.96 -0.72
C ILE A 59 1.31 -7.45 -0.50
N GLU A 60 1.90 -7.18 0.67
CA GLU A 60 3.24 -7.66 0.99
C GLU A 60 3.32 -9.18 0.84
N ARG A 61 2.43 -9.96 1.46
CA ARG A 61 2.43 -11.42 1.35
C ARG A 61 2.25 -11.96 -0.07
N LEU A 62 1.58 -11.23 -0.96
CA LEU A 62 1.36 -11.66 -2.35
C LEU A 62 2.59 -11.43 -3.23
N PHE A 63 3.49 -10.53 -2.84
CA PHE A 63 4.63 -10.09 -3.65
C PHE A 63 5.95 -10.09 -2.85
N SER A 64 6.02 -10.90 -1.79
CA SER A 64 7.24 -11.18 -1.01
C SER A 64 8.01 -12.34 -1.60
#